data_AF-A0A832JA94-F1
#
_entry.id   AF-A0A832JA94-F1
#
_cell.length_a   1.000
_cell.length_b   1.000
_cell.length_c   1.000
_cell.angle_alpha   90.00
_cell.angle_beta   90.00
_cell.angle_gamma   90.00
#
_symmetry.space_group_name_H-M   'P 1'
#
loop_
_entity.id
_entity.type
_entity.pdbx_description
1 polymer ?
#
loop_
_entity_poly.entity_id
_entity_poly.type
_entity_poly.pdbx_seq_one_letter_code
_entity_poly.pdbx_strand_id
1 'polypeptide(L)'
;MEAMGEYVPLDLGRWCNVGPEWVGEGLEFPRGLQTLRGLPFQIGPASGEGPCFLGFGPGGYTAPVEIPLGRAFRWLIVAHRLLESHLLQGEMVGRQIACYRFRDARGGEVEVPIRERFEISVVPPVWGQQPFLAVPDRHDSLAPRYEGRWEQIGLRQTEAFQASPRWFVLWAWRNPCPEREVISLRIEPQERRFLVAAITLSDLEEDPFGREPRQPLKITLLSPERAERPFNLSVEVDRGVATYPYPLPAGTPQEFLEDAFRGWGQPYQGRSSPAYVEVAAQPSATVRLRQGEEELVRVSWGELLERKVVETETARLEVVNRGKNWVHVTVLDEATGRPVPCRIHFRSPEGIPYQPYGHHDHLLSDMGTWHVDIGGDVRLGHVTYAYIDG
;
A
#
# COMPACT_ATOMS: atom_id res chain seq x y z
N MET A 1 16.71 -6.25 -22.71
CA MET A 1 15.99 -5.21 -21.96
C MET A 1 14.60 -5.17 -22.57
N GLU A 2 13.80 -6.19 -22.27
CA GLU A 2 12.38 -6.19 -22.67
C GLU A 2 11.73 -5.01 -21.97
N ALA A 3 10.92 -4.25 -22.72
CA ALA A 3 10.17 -3.15 -22.15
C ALA A 3 9.31 -3.70 -21.00
N MET A 4 9.61 -3.31 -19.76
CA MET A 4 8.67 -3.53 -18.66
C MET A 4 7.36 -2.87 -19.08
N GLY A 5 6.27 -3.66 -19.14
CA GLY A 5 4.94 -3.14 -19.45
C GLY A 5 4.60 -1.92 -18.59
N GLU A 6 3.79 -1.02 -19.11
CA GLU A 6 3.43 0.22 -18.41
C GLU A 6 1.92 0.33 -18.19
N TYR A 7 1.54 1.03 -17.13
CA TYR A 7 0.16 1.47 -16.94
C TYR A 7 -0.10 2.67 -17.86
N VAL A 8 -0.99 2.49 -18.83
CA VAL A 8 -1.30 3.50 -19.86
C VAL A 8 -2.69 4.07 -19.63
N PRO A 9 -2.83 5.36 -19.25
CA PRO A 9 -4.13 6.01 -19.12
C PRO A 9 -4.77 6.24 -20.49
N LEU A 10 -6.09 6.10 -20.58
CA LEU A 10 -6.86 6.42 -21.78
C LEU A 10 -7.34 7.86 -21.75
N ASP A 11 -7.28 8.56 -22.89
CA ASP A 11 -7.95 9.85 -23.06
C ASP A 11 -9.43 9.64 -23.34
N LEU A 12 -10.25 9.90 -22.32
CA LEU A 12 -11.71 9.79 -22.39
C LEU A 12 -12.40 11.14 -22.70
N GLY A 13 -11.65 12.19 -23.04
CA GLY A 13 -12.17 13.56 -23.19
C GLY A 13 -13.38 13.66 -24.11
N ARG A 14 -13.39 12.94 -25.24
CA ARG A 14 -14.51 12.97 -26.21
C ARG A 14 -15.83 12.37 -25.71
N TRP A 15 -15.80 11.60 -24.62
CA TRP A 15 -17.01 11.05 -23.98
C TRP A 15 -17.38 11.77 -22.71
N CYS A 16 -16.54 12.69 -22.22
CA CYS A 16 -16.89 13.43 -21.01
C CYS A 16 -18.09 14.33 -21.29
N ASN A 17 -19.12 14.24 -20.45
CA ASN A 17 -20.39 14.95 -20.62
C ASN A 17 -20.82 15.74 -19.37
N VAL A 18 -20.20 15.49 -18.21
CA VAL A 18 -20.49 16.21 -16.96
C VAL A 18 -19.22 16.73 -16.28
N GLY A 19 -19.34 17.81 -15.51
CA GLY A 19 -18.27 18.36 -14.68
C GLY A 19 -18.42 18.06 -13.19
N PRO A 20 -17.53 18.61 -12.34
CA PRO A 20 -17.54 18.45 -10.89
C PRO A 20 -18.85 18.86 -10.21
N GLU A 21 -19.52 19.86 -10.76
CA GLU A 21 -20.83 20.35 -10.30
C GLU A 21 -21.91 19.28 -10.28
N TRP A 22 -21.76 18.22 -11.08
CA TRP A 22 -22.69 17.09 -11.11
C TRP A 22 -22.61 16.21 -9.86
N VAL A 23 -21.49 16.28 -9.12
CA VAL A 23 -21.29 15.58 -7.84
C VAL A 23 -21.71 16.45 -6.66
N GLY A 24 -21.33 17.74 -6.69
CA GLY A 24 -21.68 18.71 -5.66
C GLY A 24 -20.94 20.03 -5.88
N GLU A 25 -21.58 21.14 -5.50
CA GLU A 25 -20.99 22.47 -5.62
C GLU A 25 -19.77 22.65 -4.69
N GLY A 26 -18.76 23.38 -5.15
CA GLY A 26 -17.57 23.73 -4.36
C GLY A 26 -16.53 22.61 -4.18
N LEU A 27 -16.70 21.45 -4.82
CA LEU A 27 -15.71 20.37 -4.79
C LEU A 27 -14.65 20.54 -5.87
N GLU A 28 -13.39 20.69 -5.47
CA GLU A 28 -12.24 20.69 -6.37
C GLU A 28 -11.81 19.27 -6.72
N PHE A 29 -12.25 18.78 -7.88
CA PHE A 29 -11.82 17.48 -8.39
C PHE A 29 -10.47 17.56 -9.11
N PRO A 30 -9.64 16.51 -9.01
CA PRO A 30 -8.40 16.42 -9.77
C PRO A 30 -8.72 16.32 -11.27
N ARG A 31 -7.91 16.98 -12.11
CA ARG A 31 -8.06 17.03 -13.58
C ARG A 31 -6.71 16.81 -14.28
N GLY A 32 -6.74 16.37 -15.53
CA GLY A 32 -5.53 16.05 -16.28
C GLY A 32 -4.92 14.71 -15.88
N LEU A 33 -3.61 14.56 -16.11
CA LEU A 33 -2.88 13.37 -15.69
C LEU A 33 -2.67 13.37 -14.18
N GLN A 34 -3.20 12.35 -13.52
CA GLN A 34 -3.24 12.19 -12.07
C GLN A 34 -2.66 10.86 -11.65
N THR A 35 -2.10 10.80 -10.45
CA THR A 35 -1.64 9.55 -9.85
C THR A 35 -2.58 9.18 -8.72
N LEU A 36 -3.36 8.11 -8.91
CA LEU A 36 -4.27 7.57 -7.89
C LEU A 36 -3.70 6.23 -7.43
N ARG A 37 -3.41 6.11 -6.13
CA ARG A 37 -2.78 4.91 -5.54
C ARG A 37 -1.52 4.42 -6.30
N GLY A 38 -0.71 5.35 -6.83
CA GLY A 38 0.51 5.02 -7.58
C GLY A 38 0.32 4.67 -9.06
N LEU A 39 -0.91 4.74 -9.56
CA LEU A 39 -1.27 4.41 -10.94
C LEU A 39 -1.67 5.69 -11.70
N PRO A 40 -1.25 5.85 -12.97
CA PRO A 40 -1.60 7.01 -13.78
C PRO A 40 -3.05 6.93 -14.27
N PHE A 41 -3.76 8.05 -14.27
CA PHE A 41 -5.11 8.21 -14.81
C PHE A 41 -5.23 9.57 -15.50
N GLN A 42 -5.83 9.62 -16.69
CA GLN A 42 -6.16 10.86 -17.38
C GLN A 42 -7.63 11.22 -17.08
N ILE A 43 -7.85 12.26 -16.26
CA ILE A 43 -9.19 12.71 -15.86
C ILE A 43 -9.59 13.94 -16.68
N GLY A 44 -10.67 13.80 -17.46
CA GLY A 44 -11.07 14.80 -18.44
C GLY A 44 -10.15 14.86 -19.66
N PRO A 45 -10.36 15.82 -20.57
CA PRO A 45 -9.62 15.89 -21.83
C PRO A 45 -8.12 16.11 -21.59
N ALA A 46 -7.28 15.45 -22.39
CA ALA A 46 -5.83 15.63 -22.35
C ALA A 46 -5.39 17.06 -22.74
N SER A 47 -6.21 17.75 -23.53
CA SER A 47 -6.00 19.13 -23.95
C SER A 47 -7.31 19.91 -24.00
N GLY A 48 -7.31 21.15 -23.49
CA GLY A 48 -8.45 22.06 -23.53
C GLY A 48 -9.31 22.04 -22.27
N GLU A 49 -10.38 22.85 -22.29
CA GLU A 49 -11.39 22.90 -21.24
C GLU A 49 -12.64 22.13 -21.66
N GLY A 50 -13.37 21.58 -20.68
CA GLY A 50 -14.60 20.86 -20.95
C GLY A 50 -15.05 20.02 -19.76
N PRO A 51 -16.12 19.21 -19.95
CA PRO A 51 -16.53 18.23 -18.97
C PRO A 51 -15.39 17.25 -18.66
N CYS A 52 -15.32 16.75 -17.43
CA CYS A 52 -14.22 15.90 -16.98
C CYS A 52 -14.60 14.44 -16.71
N PHE A 53 -15.89 14.11 -16.70
CA PHE A 53 -16.37 12.77 -16.37
C PHE A 53 -17.41 12.25 -17.38
N LEU A 54 -17.52 10.93 -17.46
CA LEU A 54 -18.67 10.25 -18.05
C LEU A 54 -19.72 10.06 -16.95
N GLY A 55 -20.75 10.90 -16.93
CA GLY A 55 -21.89 10.81 -16.03
C GLY A 55 -23.01 9.97 -16.62
N PHE A 56 -23.55 9.05 -15.84
CA PHE A 56 -24.62 8.13 -16.22
C PHE A 56 -25.85 8.29 -15.31
N GLY A 57 -27.04 8.32 -15.92
CA GLY A 57 -28.32 8.61 -15.26
C GLY A 57 -28.90 9.98 -15.66
N PRO A 58 -29.93 10.48 -14.95
CA PRO A 58 -30.56 11.77 -15.27
C PRO A 58 -29.55 12.92 -15.34
N GLY A 59 -29.60 13.68 -16.44
CA GLY A 59 -28.64 14.77 -16.73
C GLY A 59 -27.30 14.31 -17.32
N GLY A 60 -27.12 13.01 -17.55
CA GLY A 60 -25.97 12.42 -18.23
C GLY A 60 -26.42 11.41 -19.29
N TYR A 61 -25.62 10.35 -19.50
CA TYR A 61 -25.97 9.27 -20.41
C TYR A 61 -27.02 8.34 -19.79
N THR A 62 -28.13 8.14 -20.49
CA THR A 62 -29.13 7.11 -20.18
C THR A 62 -29.06 5.91 -21.12
N ALA A 63 -28.44 6.09 -22.29
CA ALA A 63 -28.15 5.03 -23.24
C ALA A 63 -26.74 4.46 -23.03
N PRO A 64 -26.46 3.23 -23.48
CA PRO A 64 -25.12 2.67 -23.48
C PRO A 64 -24.10 3.52 -24.23
N VAL A 65 -22.88 3.60 -23.70
CA VAL A 65 -21.75 4.31 -24.31
C VAL A 65 -20.67 3.31 -24.70
N GLU A 66 -20.17 3.41 -25.93
CA GLU A 66 -19.10 2.54 -26.44
C GLU A 66 -17.78 3.31 -26.56
N ILE A 67 -16.74 2.75 -25.95
CA ILE A 67 -15.36 3.26 -25.89
C ILE A 67 -14.48 2.24 -26.63
N PRO A 68 -13.90 2.57 -27.79
CA PRO A 68 -12.96 1.70 -28.45
C PRO A 68 -11.65 1.68 -27.66
N LEU A 69 -11.11 0.47 -27.53
CA LEU A 69 -9.85 0.20 -26.87
C LEU A 69 -8.79 -0.19 -27.93
N GLY A 70 -9.14 -1.11 -28.83
CA GLY A 70 -8.33 -1.47 -30.01
C GLY A 70 -6.94 -2.00 -29.68
N ARG A 71 -6.80 -2.72 -28.56
CA ARG A 71 -5.52 -3.30 -28.13
C ARG A 71 -5.69 -4.49 -27.20
N ALA A 72 -4.66 -5.32 -27.13
CA ALA A 72 -4.49 -6.35 -26.10
C ALA A 72 -4.02 -5.70 -24.79
N PHE A 73 -4.49 -6.23 -23.66
CA PHE A 73 -4.09 -5.83 -22.30
C PHE A 73 -4.48 -6.91 -21.32
N ARG A 74 -3.80 -6.96 -20.17
CA ARG A 74 -4.10 -7.87 -19.06
C ARG A 74 -5.06 -7.27 -18.05
N TRP A 75 -4.93 -5.98 -17.81
CA TRP A 75 -5.70 -5.25 -16.81
C TRP A 75 -6.35 -4.02 -17.42
N LEU A 76 -7.59 -3.79 -17.00
CA LEU A 76 -8.28 -2.52 -17.17
C LEU A 76 -8.70 -2.03 -15.79
N ILE A 77 -8.26 -0.84 -15.44
CA ILE A 77 -8.49 -0.25 -14.13
C ILE A 77 -9.38 0.97 -14.32
N VAL A 78 -10.48 1.03 -13.57
CA VAL A 78 -11.49 2.09 -13.65
C VAL A 78 -11.48 2.91 -12.38
N ALA A 79 -11.35 4.23 -12.53
CA ALA A 79 -11.65 5.18 -11.46
C ALA A 79 -13.09 5.64 -11.61
N HIS A 80 -13.97 5.22 -10.70
CA HIS A 80 -15.39 5.55 -10.75
C HIS A 80 -16.00 5.76 -9.35
N ARG A 81 -17.20 6.33 -9.30
CA ARG A 81 -17.97 6.47 -8.07
C ARG A 81 -19.47 6.44 -8.31
N LEU A 82 -20.19 5.92 -7.34
CA LEU A 82 -21.64 6.02 -7.24
C LEU A 82 -22.01 7.35 -6.57
N LEU A 83 -23.12 7.96 -6.99
CA LEU A 83 -23.58 9.25 -6.44
C LEU A 83 -24.66 9.10 -5.37
N GLU A 84 -25.33 7.96 -5.33
CA GLU A 84 -26.47 7.72 -4.43
C GLU A 84 -26.49 6.26 -3.96
N SER A 85 -26.77 6.05 -2.68
CA SER A 85 -26.88 4.73 -2.05
C SER A 85 -28.12 4.69 -1.17
N HIS A 86 -28.88 3.59 -1.23
CA HIS A 86 -29.99 3.34 -0.32
C HIS A 86 -29.69 2.20 0.67
N LEU A 87 -28.42 1.82 0.83
CA LEU A 87 -28.04 0.72 1.75
C LEU A 87 -28.47 1.02 3.20
N LEU A 88 -28.30 2.27 3.66
CA LEU A 88 -28.76 2.68 4.99
C LEU A 88 -30.30 2.79 5.11
N GLN A 89 -31.01 2.68 3.99
CA GLN A 89 -32.47 2.64 3.93
C GLN A 89 -33.00 1.20 3.87
N GLY A 90 -32.12 0.19 4.01
CA GLY A 90 -32.47 -1.23 4.02
C GLY A 90 -32.33 -1.95 2.67
N GLU A 91 -31.75 -1.31 1.65
CA GLU A 91 -31.46 -1.98 0.40
C GLU A 91 -30.37 -3.06 0.56
N MET A 92 -30.48 -4.15 -0.22
CA MET A 92 -29.49 -5.22 -0.22
C MET A 92 -28.17 -4.77 -0.87
N VAL A 93 -27.07 -5.24 -0.29
CA VAL A 93 -25.73 -5.09 -0.86
C VAL A 93 -25.66 -5.81 -2.21
N GLY A 94 -24.98 -5.21 -3.19
CA GLY A 94 -24.77 -5.82 -4.51
C GLY A 94 -25.80 -5.45 -5.57
N ARG A 95 -26.61 -4.38 -5.37
CA ARG A 95 -27.45 -3.83 -6.44
C ARG A 95 -26.60 -3.54 -7.67
N GLN A 96 -27.03 -4.00 -8.83
CA GLN A 96 -26.34 -3.72 -10.09
C GLN A 96 -26.56 -2.25 -10.48
N ILE A 97 -25.45 -1.54 -10.67
CA ILE A 97 -25.38 -0.12 -11.02
C ILE A 97 -25.15 0.05 -12.53
N ALA A 98 -24.34 -0.84 -13.10
CA ALA A 98 -24.05 -0.87 -14.53
C ALA A 98 -23.67 -2.28 -14.98
N CYS A 99 -23.57 -2.47 -16.29
CA CYS A 99 -22.97 -3.63 -16.91
C CYS A 99 -21.86 -3.17 -17.86
N TYR A 100 -20.65 -3.69 -17.69
CA TYR A 100 -19.53 -3.44 -18.60
C TYR A 100 -19.39 -4.64 -19.53
N ARG A 101 -19.46 -4.39 -20.84
CA ARG A 101 -19.34 -5.42 -21.89
C ARG A 101 -18.06 -5.19 -22.68
N PHE A 102 -17.20 -6.20 -22.72
CA PHE A 102 -15.95 -6.18 -23.48
C PHE A 102 -16.10 -7.02 -24.73
N ARG A 103 -15.86 -6.44 -25.91
CA ARG A 103 -15.91 -7.16 -27.19
C ARG A 103 -14.49 -7.40 -27.70
N ASP A 104 -14.17 -8.65 -28.01
CA ASP A 104 -12.89 -9.03 -28.62
C ASP A 104 -12.94 -8.95 -30.16
N ALA A 105 -11.76 -8.95 -30.80
CA ALA A 105 -11.62 -8.89 -32.25
C ALA A 105 -12.22 -10.09 -33.02
N ARG A 106 -12.53 -11.19 -32.31
CA ARG A 106 -13.13 -12.41 -32.87
C ARG A 106 -14.65 -12.46 -32.66
N GLY A 107 -15.25 -11.40 -32.12
CA GLY A 107 -16.67 -11.31 -31.82
C GLY A 107 -17.08 -11.96 -30.49
N GLY A 108 -16.13 -12.41 -29.67
CA GLY A 108 -16.38 -12.83 -28.30
C GLY A 108 -16.78 -11.63 -27.42
N GLU A 109 -17.67 -11.88 -26.46
CA GLU A 109 -18.16 -10.85 -25.55
C GLU A 109 -18.03 -11.34 -24.10
N VAL A 110 -17.49 -10.49 -23.23
CA VAL A 110 -17.43 -10.72 -21.78
C VAL A 110 -18.29 -9.68 -21.08
N GLU A 111 -19.27 -10.16 -20.32
CA GLU A 111 -20.17 -9.33 -19.53
C GLU A 111 -19.71 -9.29 -18.07
N VAL A 112 -19.61 -8.09 -17.49
CA VAL A 112 -19.20 -7.88 -16.10
C VAL A 112 -20.20 -6.96 -15.39
N PRO A 113 -20.95 -7.46 -14.39
CA PRO A 113 -21.85 -6.63 -13.61
C PRO A 113 -21.04 -5.72 -12.68
N ILE A 114 -21.41 -4.45 -12.62
CA ILE A 114 -20.82 -3.46 -11.70
C ILE A 114 -21.84 -3.20 -10.61
N ARG A 115 -21.52 -3.63 -9.39
CA ARG A 115 -22.45 -3.71 -8.27
C ARG A 115 -22.02 -2.82 -7.12
N GLU A 116 -23.00 -2.25 -6.45
CA GLU A 116 -22.78 -1.42 -5.28
C GLU A 116 -22.08 -2.21 -4.16
N ARG A 117 -21.04 -1.60 -3.59
CA ARG A 117 -20.11 -2.16 -2.59
C ARG A 117 -19.26 -3.34 -3.09
N PHE A 118 -19.25 -3.67 -4.37
CA PHE A 118 -18.28 -4.62 -4.93
C PHE A 118 -17.29 -3.88 -5.80
N GLU A 119 -17.67 -3.60 -7.04
CA GLU A 119 -16.82 -2.89 -8.00
C GLU A 119 -16.92 -1.37 -7.80
N ILE A 120 -18.11 -0.85 -7.44
CA ILE A 120 -18.34 0.59 -7.27
C ILE A 120 -18.98 0.91 -5.91
N SER A 121 -18.72 2.09 -5.34
CA SER A 121 -19.40 2.56 -4.14
C SER A 121 -19.58 4.07 -4.12
N VAL A 122 -20.41 4.56 -3.20
CA VAL A 122 -20.48 5.99 -2.88
C VAL A 122 -19.17 6.47 -2.25
N VAL A 123 -18.85 7.74 -2.48
CA VAL A 123 -17.63 8.38 -1.97
C VAL A 123 -17.98 9.72 -1.30
N PRO A 124 -17.63 9.94 -0.02
CA PRO A 124 -16.99 8.99 0.89
C PRO A 124 -17.96 7.86 1.32
N PRO A 125 -17.48 6.64 1.58
CA PRO A 125 -18.28 5.60 2.19
C PRO A 125 -18.47 5.89 3.68
N VAL A 126 -19.57 5.39 4.24
CA VAL A 126 -19.76 5.32 5.69
C VAL A 126 -18.77 4.33 6.29
N TRP A 127 -18.37 4.53 7.54
CA TRP A 127 -17.45 3.63 8.22
C TRP A 127 -17.92 2.17 8.13
N GLY A 128 -17.00 1.26 7.80
CA GLY A 128 -17.29 -0.16 7.56
C GLY A 128 -17.96 -0.48 6.22
N GLN A 129 -18.24 0.50 5.35
CA GLN A 129 -18.92 0.31 4.06
C GLN A 129 -17.99 0.41 2.85
N GLN A 130 -16.69 0.14 3.02
CA GLN A 130 -15.76 0.03 1.87
C GLN A 130 -16.24 -1.05 0.88
N PRO A 131 -15.93 -0.90 -0.42
CA PRO A 131 -16.23 -1.90 -1.42
C PRO A 131 -15.36 -3.16 -1.25
N PHE A 132 -15.86 -4.31 -1.70
CA PHE A 132 -15.19 -5.61 -1.57
C PHE A 132 -14.20 -5.92 -2.70
N LEU A 133 -14.42 -5.40 -3.92
CA LEU A 133 -13.60 -5.70 -5.10
C LEU A 133 -12.89 -4.46 -5.65
N ALA A 134 -13.02 -3.32 -4.99
CA ALA A 134 -12.37 -2.06 -5.36
C ALA A 134 -11.60 -1.49 -4.17
N VAL A 135 -10.67 -0.59 -4.44
CA VAL A 135 -9.82 0.04 -3.43
C VAL A 135 -9.96 1.56 -3.44
N PRO A 136 -9.65 2.25 -2.34
CA PRO A 136 -9.54 3.70 -2.33
C PRO A 136 -8.53 4.25 -3.35
N ASP A 137 -8.81 5.41 -3.92
CA ASP A 137 -7.89 6.20 -4.76
C ASP A 137 -6.66 6.76 -4.04
N ARG A 138 -6.57 6.54 -2.72
CA ARG A 138 -5.45 6.92 -1.85
C ARG A 138 -4.75 5.70 -1.27
N HIS A 139 -3.51 5.89 -0.83
CA HIS A 139 -2.74 4.89 -0.09
C HIS A 139 -3.11 4.86 1.39
N ASP A 140 -2.88 3.70 2.02
CA ASP A 140 -2.77 3.65 3.48
C ASP A 140 -1.54 4.48 3.86
N SER A 141 -1.56 5.09 5.04
CA SER A 141 -0.47 5.96 5.49
C SER A 141 -0.02 5.58 6.88
N LEU A 142 1.26 5.77 7.18
CA LEU A 142 1.73 5.72 8.55
C LEU A 142 1.31 6.99 9.29
N ALA A 143 1.11 6.88 10.61
CA ALA A 143 1.03 8.07 11.44
C ALA A 143 2.38 8.81 11.43
N PRO A 144 2.43 10.14 11.62
CA PRO A 144 3.68 10.81 11.89
C PRO A 144 4.30 10.17 13.14
N ARG A 145 5.49 9.57 13.02
CA ARG A 145 6.08 8.74 14.08
C ARG A 145 6.29 9.54 15.37
N TYR A 146 6.92 10.71 15.26
CA TYR A 146 7.44 11.46 16.41
C TYR A 146 6.48 12.49 17.02
N GLU A 147 5.35 12.77 16.37
CA GLU A 147 4.41 13.80 16.81
C GLU A 147 2.97 13.43 16.48
N GLY A 148 2.01 14.01 17.20
CA GLY A 148 0.59 13.81 16.95
C GLY A 148 -0.30 14.53 17.94
N ARG A 149 -1.59 14.52 17.64
CA ARG A 149 -2.59 15.12 18.52
C ARG A 149 -2.88 14.23 19.73
N TRP A 150 -2.96 14.84 20.91
CA TRP A 150 -3.15 14.13 22.18
C TRP A 150 -4.47 13.35 22.22
N GLU A 151 -5.55 13.93 21.70
CA GLU A 151 -6.87 13.30 21.66
C GLU A 151 -6.93 12.05 20.77
N GLN A 152 -5.91 11.82 19.93
CA GLN A 152 -5.80 10.64 19.08
C GLN A 152 -4.89 9.55 19.65
N ILE A 153 -4.42 9.67 20.90
CA ILE A 153 -3.42 8.75 21.49
C ILE A 153 -3.81 7.27 21.35
N GLY A 154 -5.09 6.91 21.54
CA GLY A 154 -5.57 5.54 21.37
C GLY A 154 -5.49 5.05 19.93
N LEU A 155 -5.93 5.88 18.97
CA LEU A 155 -5.85 5.55 17.55
C LEU A 155 -4.39 5.43 17.08
N ARG A 156 -3.50 6.25 17.63
CA ARG A 156 -2.08 6.24 17.28
C ARG A 156 -1.35 4.95 17.67
N GLN A 157 -1.89 4.14 18.58
CA GLN A 157 -1.36 2.80 18.89
C GLN A 157 -1.42 1.85 17.70
N THR A 158 -2.29 2.12 16.72
CA THR A 158 -2.36 1.36 15.47
C THR A 158 -1.24 1.69 14.50
N GLU A 159 -0.56 2.84 14.70
CA GLU A 159 0.57 3.38 13.92
C GLU A 159 0.34 3.60 12.42
N ALA A 160 -0.80 3.15 11.89
CA ALA A 160 -1.17 3.23 10.49
C ALA A 160 -2.64 3.65 10.36
N PHE A 161 -2.92 4.37 9.27
CA PHE A 161 -4.25 4.78 8.90
C PHE A 161 -4.67 4.08 7.62
N GLN A 162 -5.80 3.38 7.70
CA GLN A 162 -6.45 2.82 6.53
C GLN A 162 -6.89 3.94 5.59
N ALA A 163 -6.60 3.78 4.30
CA ALA A 163 -7.08 4.69 3.28
C ALA A 163 -8.61 4.70 3.21
N SER A 164 -9.17 5.88 2.90
CA SER A 164 -10.57 6.03 2.51
C SER A 164 -10.63 6.76 1.17
N PRO A 165 -11.53 6.40 0.23
CA PRO A 165 -11.57 7.05 -1.07
C PRO A 165 -11.88 8.54 -0.87
N ARG A 166 -11.11 9.39 -1.54
CA ARG A 166 -11.34 10.84 -1.53
C ARG A 166 -12.29 11.23 -2.66
N TRP A 167 -12.00 10.75 -3.86
CA TRP A 167 -12.76 11.08 -5.07
C TRP A 167 -13.39 9.86 -5.69
N PHE A 168 -12.62 8.78 -5.84
CA PHE A 168 -13.05 7.58 -6.55
C PHE A 168 -12.69 6.32 -5.78
N VAL A 169 -13.38 5.24 -6.11
CA VAL A 169 -12.88 3.89 -5.89
C VAL A 169 -12.27 3.38 -7.19
N LEU A 170 -11.23 2.57 -7.06
CA LEU A 170 -10.49 1.99 -8.17
C LEU A 170 -10.81 0.51 -8.25
N TRP A 171 -11.35 0.07 -9.38
CA TRP A 171 -11.67 -1.33 -9.65
C TRP A 171 -10.81 -1.85 -10.80
N ALA A 172 -10.23 -3.03 -10.64
CA ALA A 172 -9.38 -3.65 -11.65
C ALA A 172 -10.06 -4.89 -12.23
N TRP A 173 -10.24 -4.90 -13.54
CA TRP A 173 -10.71 -6.05 -14.29
C TRP A 173 -9.53 -6.80 -14.91
N ARG A 174 -9.43 -8.10 -14.63
CA ARG A 174 -8.48 -9.00 -15.29
C ARG A 174 -9.10 -9.50 -16.59
N ASN A 175 -8.48 -9.18 -17.73
CA ASN A 175 -8.88 -9.73 -19.01
C ASN A 175 -8.64 -11.25 -19.01
N PRO A 176 -9.68 -12.09 -19.24
CA PRO A 176 -9.54 -13.54 -19.28
C PRO A 176 -8.72 -14.04 -20.47
N CYS A 177 -8.52 -13.21 -21.50
CA CYS A 177 -7.75 -13.51 -22.70
C CYS A 177 -6.79 -12.35 -23.01
N PRO A 178 -5.72 -12.15 -22.22
CA PRO A 178 -4.86 -10.97 -22.29
C PRO A 178 -4.15 -10.80 -23.65
N GLU A 179 -3.90 -11.91 -24.35
CA GLU A 179 -3.29 -11.94 -25.69
C GLU A 179 -4.25 -11.53 -26.82
N ARG A 180 -5.56 -11.46 -26.53
CA ARG A 180 -6.56 -11.08 -27.53
C ARG A 180 -6.82 -9.60 -27.46
N GLU A 181 -6.86 -8.98 -28.63
CA GLU A 181 -7.29 -7.60 -28.76
C GLU A 181 -8.75 -7.43 -28.33
N VAL A 182 -8.97 -6.51 -27.40
CA VAL A 182 -10.30 -6.03 -27.03
C VAL A 182 -10.59 -4.79 -27.86
N ILE A 183 -11.64 -4.84 -28.68
CA ILE A 183 -12.00 -3.78 -29.62
C ILE A 183 -12.72 -2.65 -28.89
N SER A 184 -13.65 -2.97 -27.98
CA SER A 184 -14.41 -1.95 -27.26
C SER A 184 -14.84 -2.39 -25.86
N LEU A 185 -15.00 -1.38 -25.00
CA LEU A 185 -15.75 -1.42 -23.75
C LEU A 185 -17.07 -0.68 -23.96
N ARG A 186 -18.19 -1.36 -23.74
CA ARG A 186 -19.52 -0.77 -23.72
C ARG A 186 -20.02 -0.71 -22.29
N ILE A 187 -20.36 0.50 -21.83
CA ILE A 187 -20.89 0.76 -20.49
C ILE A 187 -22.40 0.92 -20.60
N GLU A 188 -23.14 0.03 -19.94
CA GLU A 188 -24.61 0.03 -19.92
C GLU A 188 -25.10 0.45 -18.54
N PRO A 189 -25.64 1.66 -18.38
CA PRO A 189 -26.11 2.13 -17.09
C PRO A 189 -27.41 1.45 -16.69
N GLN A 190 -27.62 1.30 -15.38
CA GLN A 190 -28.92 0.99 -14.79
C GLN A 190 -29.54 2.29 -14.24
N GLU A 191 -30.44 2.18 -13.27
CA GLU A 191 -31.21 3.32 -12.75
C GLU A 191 -30.38 4.33 -11.94
N ARG A 192 -29.30 3.88 -11.29
CA ARG A 192 -28.56 4.68 -10.31
C ARG A 192 -27.57 5.62 -10.97
N ARG A 193 -27.46 6.85 -10.43
CA ARG A 193 -26.47 7.81 -10.90
C ARG A 193 -25.05 7.44 -10.49
N PHE A 194 -24.15 7.34 -11.45
CA PHE A 194 -22.72 7.12 -11.20
C PHE A 194 -21.87 7.85 -12.24
N LEU A 195 -20.57 7.95 -11.97
CA LEU A 195 -19.61 8.51 -12.92
C LEU A 195 -18.42 7.59 -13.12
N VAL A 196 -17.85 7.63 -14.32
CA VAL A 196 -16.52 7.11 -14.64
C VAL A 196 -15.61 8.30 -14.93
N ALA A 197 -14.52 8.41 -14.17
CA ALA A 197 -13.59 9.53 -14.27
C ALA A 197 -12.43 9.24 -15.21
N ALA A 198 -11.88 8.02 -15.16
CA ALA A 198 -10.75 7.62 -15.97
C ALA A 198 -10.65 6.10 -16.08
N ILE A 199 -9.95 5.63 -17.13
CA ILE A 199 -9.61 4.23 -17.35
C ILE A 199 -8.12 4.14 -17.66
N THR A 200 -7.45 3.13 -17.10
CA THR A 200 -6.04 2.83 -17.32
C THR A 200 -5.87 1.37 -17.70
N LEU A 201 -5.07 1.10 -18.73
CA LEU A 201 -4.80 -0.25 -19.20
C LEU A 201 -3.39 -0.67 -18.80
N SER A 202 -3.15 -1.97 -18.65
CA SER A 202 -1.81 -2.51 -18.43
C SER A 202 -1.71 -3.94 -18.97
N ASP A 203 -0.54 -4.30 -19.47
CA ASP A 203 -0.17 -5.65 -19.86
C ASP A 203 0.72 -6.37 -18.83
N LEU A 204 1.15 -5.65 -17.78
CA LEU A 204 1.99 -6.18 -16.70
C LEU A 204 1.38 -7.43 -16.05
N GLU A 205 2.22 -8.44 -15.83
CA GLU A 205 1.88 -9.66 -15.11
C GLU A 205 1.98 -9.47 -13.58
N GLU A 206 1.21 -8.52 -13.06
CA GLU A 206 1.11 -8.23 -11.62
C GLU A 206 -0.32 -7.82 -11.27
N ASP A 207 -0.75 -7.92 -10.01
CA ASP A 207 -2.05 -7.40 -9.58
C ASP A 207 -1.94 -5.89 -9.33
N PRO A 208 -2.71 -5.01 -9.99
CA PRO A 208 -2.56 -3.55 -9.84
C PRO A 208 -2.71 -3.03 -8.40
N PHE A 209 -3.41 -3.77 -7.54
CA PHE A 209 -3.66 -3.40 -6.15
C PHE A 209 -3.13 -4.41 -5.13
N GLY A 210 -2.58 -5.53 -5.60
CA GLY A 210 -2.02 -6.56 -4.75
C GLY A 210 -0.90 -6.03 -3.86
N ARG A 211 -0.53 -6.82 -2.86
CA ARG A 211 0.69 -6.59 -2.09
C ARG A 211 1.43 -7.91 -2.02
N GLU A 212 2.64 -7.92 -2.56
CA GLU A 212 3.58 -9.01 -2.32
C GLU A 212 3.89 -9.11 -0.82
N PRO A 213 4.31 -10.30 -0.33
CA PRO A 213 4.71 -10.45 1.06
C PRO A 213 5.78 -9.43 1.45
N ARG A 214 5.60 -8.77 2.60
CA ARG A 214 6.57 -7.79 3.11
C ARG A 214 7.97 -8.39 3.19
N GLN A 215 8.96 -7.67 2.69
CA GLN A 215 10.36 -8.05 2.74
C GLN A 215 11.14 -7.05 3.60
N PRO A 216 11.99 -7.52 4.54
CA PRO A 216 12.91 -6.66 5.24
C PRO A 216 14.02 -6.20 4.30
N LEU A 217 14.17 -4.88 4.20
CA LEU A 217 15.19 -4.19 3.42
C LEU A 217 16.17 -3.52 4.38
N LYS A 218 17.40 -4.01 4.43
CA LYS A 218 18.51 -3.38 5.13
C LYS A 218 19.05 -2.24 4.27
N ILE A 219 19.28 -1.10 4.91
CA ILE A 219 19.80 0.13 4.33
C ILE A 219 21.16 0.40 4.96
N THR A 220 22.18 0.59 4.14
CA THR A 220 23.52 1.01 4.58
C THR A 220 23.93 2.25 3.79
N LEU A 221 24.07 3.39 4.46
CA LEU A 221 24.57 4.62 3.82
C LEU A 221 26.08 4.50 3.61
N LEU A 222 26.56 4.82 2.40
CA LEU A 222 27.96 4.66 2.02
C LEU A 222 28.84 5.86 2.41
N SER A 223 28.23 7.04 2.62
CA SER A 223 28.94 8.21 3.13
C SER A 223 29.05 8.14 4.67
N PRO A 224 30.27 8.16 5.24
CA PRO A 224 30.45 8.16 6.69
C PRO A 224 29.78 9.36 7.37
N GLU A 225 29.85 10.54 6.74
CA GLU A 225 29.22 11.75 7.27
C GLU A 225 27.71 11.57 7.40
N ARG A 226 27.06 11.00 6.37
CA ARG A 226 25.61 10.74 6.40
C ARG A 226 25.23 9.63 7.36
N ALA A 227 26.06 8.60 7.46
CA ALA A 227 25.86 7.45 8.35
C ALA A 227 25.81 7.88 9.82
N GLU A 228 26.69 8.81 10.24
CA GLU A 228 26.80 9.28 11.61
C GLU A 228 25.75 10.35 11.99
N ARG A 229 24.96 10.86 11.04
CA ARG A 229 23.88 11.81 11.34
C ARG A 229 22.81 11.17 12.24
N PRO A 230 22.13 11.97 13.09
CA PRO A 230 20.94 11.53 13.81
C PRO A 230 19.93 10.85 12.87
N PHE A 231 19.27 9.80 13.36
CA PHE A 231 18.37 8.97 12.59
C PHE A 231 17.21 9.79 12.00
N ASN A 232 17.16 9.87 10.67
CA ASN A 232 16.12 10.61 9.97
C ASN A 232 15.83 10.02 8.58
N LEU A 233 15.73 8.69 8.50
CA LEU A 233 15.42 8.01 7.25
C LEU A 233 13.91 7.89 7.04
N SER A 234 13.47 8.10 5.80
CA SER A 234 12.12 7.76 5.34
C SER A 234 12.20 6.96 4.05
N VAL A 235 11.22 6.07 3.86
CA VAL A 235 11.11 5.20 2.69
C VAL A 235 9.72 5.33 2.14
N GLU A 236 9.63 5.67 0.85
CA GLU A 236 8.36 5.81 0.12
C GLU A 236 8.31 4.81 -1.02
N VAL A 237 7.10 4.30 -1.27
CA VAL A 237 6.84 3.33 -2.34
C VAL A 237 5.56 3.72 -3.07
N ASP A 238 5.64 3.87 -4.38
CA ASP A 238 4.53 4.41 -5.18
C ASP A 238 3.36 3.43 -5.33
N ARG A 239 3.64 2.13 -5.55
CA ARG A 239 2.66 1.03 -5.67
C ARG A 239 2.87 -0.02 -4.58
N GLY A 240 2.91 0.45 -3.33
CA GLY A 240 3.14 -0.41 -2.18
C GLY A 240 3.03 0.34 -0.86
N VAL A 241 3.53 -0.27 0.19
CA VAL A 241 3.64 0.30 1.53
C VAL A 241 5.00 -0.02 2.13
N ALA A 242 5.51 0.89 2.94
CA ALA A 242 6.68 0.69 3.78
C ALA A 242 6.30 0.93 5.24
N THR A 243 6.96 0.23 6.18
CA THR A 243 6.88 0.54 7.61
C THR A 243 7.75 1.75 7.94
N TYR A 244 7.80 2.15 9.22
CA TYR A 244 8.88 3.04 9.66
C TYR A 244 10.25 2.37 9.41
N PRO A 245 11.26 3.12 8.97
CA PRO A 245 12.64 2.69 9.05
C PRO A 245 13.10 2.67 10.52
N TYR A 246 13.90 1.68 10.90
CA TYR A 246 14.48 1.55 12.25
C TYR A 246 16.00 1.45 12.17
N PRO A 247 16.75 2.14 13.06
CA PRO A 247 18.18 1.91 13.18
C PRO A 247 18.44 0.50 13.70
N LEU A 248 19.41 -0.19 13.11
CA LEU A 248 19.84 -1.51 13.56
C LEU A 248 20.88 -1.39 14.67
N PRO A 249 20.99 -2.35 15.59
CA PRO A 249 22.01 -2.32 16.63
C PRO A 249 23.43 -2.35 16.05
N ALA A 250 24.39 -1.79 16.80
CA ALA A 250 25.80 -1.89 16.46
C ALA A 250 26.38 -3.27 16.85
N GLY A 251 27.50 -3.62 16.22
CA GLY A 251 28.24 -4.85 16.50
C GLY A 251 27.76 -6.06 15.71
N THR A 252 28.50 -7.14 15.85
CA THR A 252 28.25 -8.43 15.18
C THR A 252 27.31 -9.32 15.99
N PRO A 253 26.72 -10.35 15.38
CA PRO A 253 25.96 -11.36 16.13
C PRO A 253 26.76 -12.00 17.26
N GLN A 254 28.05 -12.25 17.04
CA GLN A 254 28.92 -12.89 18.04
C GLN A 254 29.15 -11.97 19.23
N GLU A 255 29.46 -10.69 18.99
CA GLU A 255 29.63 -9.70 20.05
C GLU A 255 28.38 -9.59 20.94
N PHE A 256 27.17 -9.66 20.35
CA PHE A 256 25.93 -9.65 21.12
C PHE A 256 25.72 -10.90 21.98
N LEU A 257 26.09 -12.09 21.48
CA LEU A 257 25.97 -13.34 22.23
C LEU A 257 27.02 -13.44 23.35
N GLU A 258 28.19 -12.85 23.14
CA GLU A 258 29.30 -12.84 24.08
C GLU A 258 29.27 -11.67 25.08
N ASP A 259 28.40 -10.68 24.86
CA ASP A 259 28.26 -9.50 25.72
C ASP A 259 28.06 -9.90 27.19
N ALA A 260 28.81 -9.28 28.09
CA ALA A 260 28.74 -9.53 29.53
C ALA A 260 27.37 -9.19 30.13
N PHE A 261 26.61 -8.30 29.49
CA PHE A 261 25.26 -7.88 29.81
C PHE A 261 24.20 -8.50 28.89
N ARG A 262 24.51 -9.60 28.18
CA ARG A 262 23.51 -10.31 27.38
C ARG A 262 22.24 -10.60 28.20
N GLY A 263 21.08 -10.30 27.61
CA GLY A 263 19.77 -10.39 28.29
C GLY A 263 19.36 -9.14 29.09
N TRP A 264 20.24 -8.16 29.30
CA TRP A 264 19.93 -6.87 29.97
C TRP A 264 19.69 -5.71 29.00
N GLY A 265 19.66 -5.99 27.70
CA GLY A 265 19.46 -5.00 26.65
C GLY A 265 20.75 -4.63 25.94
N GLN A 266 20.68 -3.61 25.08
CA GLN A 266 21.83 -3.09 24.35
C GLN A 266 21.67 -1.56 24.20
N PRO A 267 22.73 -0.75 24.33
CA PRO A 267 22.63 0.71 24.17
C PRO A 267 21.96 1.10 22.86
N TYR A 268 21.03 2.05 22.90
CA TYR A 268 20.37 2.55 21.69
C TYR A 268 21.32 3.42 20.85
N GLN A 269 21.35 3.16 19.56
CA GLN A 269 22.17 3.84 18.56
C GLN A 269 21.22 4.62 17.62
N GLY A 270 21.18 5.93 17.82
CA GLY A 270 20.29 6.82 17.07
C GLY A 270 20.87 7.29 15.74
N ARG A 271 21.72 6.51 15.08
CA ARG A 271 22.38 6.90 13.81
C ARG A 271 21.64 6.32 12.61
N SER A 272 21.75 7.00 11.46
CA SER A 272 21.03 6.64 10.24
C SER A 272 21.50 5.36 9.55
N SER A 273 22.60 4.73 9.98
CA SER A 273 23.16 3.55 9.32
C SER A 273 23.83 2.57 10.31
N PRO A 274 23.68 1.25 10.14
CA PRO A 274 22.71 0.61 9.27
C PRO A 274 21.29 0.76 9.82
N ALA A 275 20.32 0.67 8.93
CA ALA A 275 18.90 0.70 9.27
C ALA A 275 18.17 -0.41 8.53
N TYR A 276 16.91 -0.66 8.88
CA TYR A 276 16.05 -1.51 8.09
C TYR A 276 14.63 -0.96 8.02
N VAL A 277 13.89 -1.41 7.02
CA VAL A 277 12.47 -1.14 6.82
C VAL A 277 11.82 -2.40 6.27
N GLU A 278 10.53 -2.61 6.50
CA GLU A 278 9.78 -3.62 5.76
C GLU A 278 9.00 -2.98 4.62
N VAL A 279 9.09 -3.57 3.42
CA VAL A 279 8.43 -3.08 2.21
C VAL A 279 7.57 -4.19 1.61
N ALA A 280 6.32 -3.86 1.29
CA ALA A 280 5.39 -4.71 0.55
C ALA A 280 4.88 -3.93 -0.66
N ALA A 281 5.27 -4.34 -1.87
CA ALA A 281 5.01 -3.56 -3.07
C ALA A 281 4.97 -4.44 -4.32
N GLN A 282 4.35 -3.91 -5.38
CA GLN A 282 4.35 -4.52 -6.71
C GLN A 282 5.76 -4.57 -7.30
N PRO A 283 6.13 -5.59 -8.10
CA PRO A 283 7.42 -5.64 -8.78
C PRO A 283 7.71 -4.40 -9.62
N SER A 284 6.69 -3.81 -10.25
CA SER A 284 6.86 -2.56 -11.01
C SER A 284 7.09 -1.32 -10.14
N ALA A 285 6.92 -1.39 -8.81
CA ALA A 285 6.96 -0.24 -7.92
C ALA A 285 8.35 0.41 -7.86
N THR A 286 8.37 1.71 -7.57
CA THR A 286 9.59 2.46 -7.29
C THR A 286 9.74 2.66 -5.79
N VAL A 287 10.89 2.30 -5.24
CA VAL A 287 11.29 2.61 -3.86
C VAL A 287 12.17 3.85 -3.84
N ARG A 288 11.86 4.79 -2.94
CA ARG A 288 12.63 6.00 -2.70
C ARG A 288 13.11 6.04 -1.26
N LEU A 289 14.40 6.22 -1.06
CA LEU A 289 15.01 6.43 0.25
C LEU A 289 15.36 7.91 0.40
N ARG A 290 14.95 8.52 1.51
CA ARG A 290 15.34 9.89 1.87
C ARG A 290 16.02 9.94 3.23
N GLN A 291 16.86 10.96 3.41
CA GLN A 291 17.35 11.39 4.72
C GLN A 291 16.92 12.83 4.94
N GLY A 292 15.91 13.05 5.80
CA GLY A 292 15.16 14.30 5.82
C GLY A 292 14.44 14.53 4.48
N GLU A 293 14.60 15.73 3.92
CA GLU A 293 13.98 16.12 2.63
C GLU A 293 14.78 15.65 1.40
N GLU A 294 16.02 15.18 1.58
CA GLU A 294 16.90 14.82 0.47
C GLU A 294 16.64 13.38 0.00
N GLU A 295 16.30 13.21 -1.28
CA GLU A 295 16.22 11.90 -1.94
C GLU A 295 17.63 11.36 -2.22
N LEU A 296 17.98 10.24 -1.58
CA LEU A 296 19.29 9.60 -1.72
C LEU A 296 19.29 8.52 -2.79
N VAL A 297 18.22 7.73 -2.86
CA VAL A 297 18.11 6.58 -3.75
C VAL A 297 16.72 6.50 -4.34
N ARG A 298 16.66 6.12 -5.62
CA ARG A 298 15.45 5.74 -6.34
C ARG A 298 15.74 4.47 -7.15
N VAL A 299 15.05 3.38 -6.83
CA VAL A 299 15.28 2.05 -7.46
C VAL A 299 13.97 1.32 -7.73
N SER A 300 14.01 0.37 -8.65
CA SER A 300 12.90 -0.57 -8.90
C SER A 300 12.81 -1.61 -7.79
N TRP A 301 11.59 -1.87 -7.29
CA TRP A 301 11.34 -2.92 -6.31
C TRP A 301 11.60 -4.31 -6.89
N GLY A 302 11.14 -4.58 -8.11
CA GLY A 302 11.39 -5.84 -8.80
C GLY A 302 12.88 -6.13 -8.99
N GLU A 303 13.67 -5.11 -9.33
CA GLU A 303 15.13 -5.24 -9.44
C GLU A 303 15.77 -5.60 -8.08
N LEU A 304 15.35 -4.92 -7.00
CA LEU A 304 15.80 -5.25 -5.64
C LEU A 304 15.47 -6.69 -5.26
N LEU A 305 14.26 -7.16 -5.60
CA LEU A 305 13.83 -8.54 -5.32
C LEU A 305 14.64 -9.58 -6.10
N GLU A 306 14.97 -9.30 -7.36
CA GLU A 306 15.75 -10.20 -8.22
C GLU A 306 17.21 -10.24 -7.79
N ARG A 307 17.85 -9.07 -7.67
CA ARG A 307 19.29 -8.97 -7.38
C ARG A 307 19.63 -9.21 -5.92
N LYS A 308 18.65 -9.12 -5.02
CA LYS A 308 18.76 -9.13 -3.54
C LYS A 308 19.58 -7.99 -2.95
N VAL A 309 20.53 -7.43 -3.70
CA VAL A 309 21.37 -6.31 -3.32
C VAL A 309 21.44 -5.35 -4.50
N VAL A 310 21.15 -4.08 -4.24
CA VAL A 310 21.41 -2.98 -5.16
C VAL A 310 22.25 -1.94 -4.42
N GLU A 311 23.37 -1.59 -5.02
CA GLU A 311 24.26 -0.54 -4.52
C GLU A 311 24.19 0.65 -5.47
N THR A 312 24.01 1.83 -4.91
CA THR A 312 24.07 3.11 -5.61
C THR A 312 25.29 3.91 -5.13
N GLU A 313 25.46 5.12 -5.63
CA GLU A 313 26.53 6.03 -5.15
C GLU A 313 26.37 6.40 -3.66
N THR A 314 25.15 6.37 -3.13
CA THR A 314 24.81 6.91 -1.80
C THR A 314 24.48 5.84 -0.77
N ALA A 315 23.92 4.70 -1.18
CA ALA A 315 23.52 3.64 -0.26
C ALA A 315 23.55 2.24 -0.90
N ARG A 316 23.75 1.24 -0.05
CA ARG A 316 23.52 -0.18 -0.35
C ARG A 316 22.19 -0.62 0.26
N LEU A 317 21.32 -1.15 -0.59
CA LEU A 317 20.01 -1.70 -0.25
C LEU A 317 20.06 -3.22 -0.39
N GLU A 318 19.69 -3.95 0.67
CA GLU A 318 19.79 -5.41 0.71
C GLU A 318 18.52 -6.04 1.27
N VAL A 319 17.89 -6.93 0.50
CA VAL A 319 16.77 -7.75 0.96
C VAL A 319 17.32 -8.84 1.88
N VAL A 320 17.04 -8.73 3.18
CA VAL A 320 17.60 -9.62 4.23
C VAL A 320 16.63 -10.71 4.69
N ASN A 321 15.74 -11.15 3.80
CA ASN A 321 14.84 -12.26 4.10
C ASN A 321 15.55 -13.61 3.91
N ARG A 322 15.93 -14.24 5.02
CA ARG A 322 16.57 -15.58 5.03
C ARG A 322 15.55 -16.73 5.12
N GLY A 323 14.26 -16.42 5.07
CA GLY A 323 13.18 -17.34 5.42
C GLY A 323 12.91 -17.34 6.94
N LYS A 324 11.72 -17.80 7.32
CA LYS A 324 11.30 -17.95 8.71
C LYS A 324 10.92 -19.41 8.96
N ASN A 325 11.20 -19.89 10.16
CA ASN A 325 10.72 -21.19 10.65
C ASN A 325 9.95 -20.97 11.95
N TRP A 326 8.90 -21.76 12.16
CA TRP A 326 8.18 -21.76 13.42
C TRP A 326 9.02 -22.47 14.48
N VAL A 327 9.18 -21.83 15.63
CA VAL A 327 9.83 -22.39 16.81
C VAL A 327 8.87 -22.31 17.99
N HIS A 328 8.86 -23.36 18.80
CA HIS A 328 8.20 -23.34 20.12
C HIS A 328 9.30 -23.26 21.18
N VAL A 329 9.09 -22.40 22.17
CA VAL A 329 10.09 -22.06 23.17
C VAL A 329 9.50 -22.33 24.53
N THR A 330 10.27 -23.00 25.38
CA THR A 330 9.95 -23.25 26.79
C THR A 330 11.23 -23.00 27.58
N VAL A 331 11.14 -22.16 28.61
CA VAL A 331 12.21 -21.78 29.52
C VAL A 331 11.93 -22.42 30.87
N LEU A 332 12.79 -23.36 31.24
CA LEU A 332 12.63 -24.14 32.47
C LEU A 332 13.59 -23.64 33.56
N ASP A 333 13.13 -23.61 34.80
CA ASP A 333 14.00 -23.48 35.97
C ASP A 333 14.86 -24.73 36.09
N GLU A 334 16.18 -24.58 36.20
CA GLU A 334 17.11 -25.71 36.25
C GLU A 334 16.88 -26.60 37.48
N ALA A 335 16.53 -26.01 38.63
CA ALA A 335 16.39 -26.75 39.88
C ALA A 335 15.08 -27.55 39.96
N THR A 336 14.00 -27.05 39.36
CA THR A 336 12.65 -27.63 39.46
C THR A 336 12.16 -28.27 38.16
N GLY A 337 12.77 -27.98 37.01
CA GLY A 337 12.34 -28.43 35.69
C GLY A 337 10.98 -27.89 35.25
N ARG A 338 10.46 -26.86 35.93
CA ARG A 338 9.14 -26.25 35.63
C ARG A 338 9.30 -25.01 34.75
N PRO A 339 8.30 -24.70 33.89
CA PRO A 339 8.24 -23.44 33.16
C PRO A 339 8.41 -22.23 34.08
N VAL A 340 9.23 -21.27 33.64
CA VAL A 340 9.49 -20.01 34.35
C VAL A 340 9.06 -18.84 33.49
N PRO A 341 8.13 -18.01 33.98
CA PRO A 341 7.78 -16.78 33.30
C PRO A 341 9.00 -15.89 33.15
N CYS A 342 9.28 -15.48 31.92
CA CYS A 342 10.47 -14.73 31.60
C CYS A 342 10.26 -13.82 30.39
N ARG A 343 11.30 -13.10 30.02
CA ARG A 343 11.32 -12.22 28.86
C ARG A 343 12.34 -12.76 27.86
N ILE A 344 11.92 -12.92 26.62
CA ILE A 344 12.76 -13.44 25.54
C ILE A 344 12.86 -12.44 24.40
N HIS A 345 13.95 -12.53 23.65
CA HIS A 345 14.19 -11.75 22.46
C HIS A 345 14.83 -12.64 21.40
N PHE A 346 14.25 -12.66 20.20
CA PHE A 346 14.90 -13.22 19.03
C PHE A 346 15.18 -12.12 18.02
N ARG A 347 16.29 -12.27 17.30
CA ARG A 347 16.67 -11.38 16.22
C ARG A 347 17.38 -12.13 15.10
N SER A 348 17.31 -11.57 13.91
CA SER A 348 18.20 -11.93 12.81
C SER A 348 19.66 -11.58 13.13
N PRO A 349 20.64 -12.13 12.36
CA PRO A 349 22.02 -11.68 12.42
C PRO A 349 22.20 -10.18 12.21
N GLU A 350 21.32 -9.54 11.44
CA GLU A 350 21.34 -8.10 11.20
C GLU A 350 20.79 -7.28 12.39
N GLY A 351 20.22 -7.93 13.40
CA GLY A 351 19.65 -7.28 14.57
C GLY A 351 18.17 -6.90 14.43
N ILE A 352 17.51 -7.29 13.33
CA ILE A 352 16.05 -7.14 13.15
C ILE A 352 15.32 -8.05 14.16
N PRO A 353 14.38 -7.54 14.96
CA PRO A 353 13.63 -8.34 15.95
C PRO A 353 12.64 -9.31 15.29
N TYR A 354 12.40 -10.45 15.94
CA TYR A 354 11.44 -11.48 15.57
C TYR A 354 10.70 -11.97 16.81
N GLN A 355 9.68 -11.25 17.25
CA GLN A 355 9.01 -11.62 18.49
C GLN A 355 8.08 -12.82 18.33
N PRO A 356 7.76 -13.53 19.42
CA PRO A 356 6.74 -14.57 19.42
C PRO A 356 5.40 -14.04 18.87
N TYR A 357 4.58 -14.95 18.36
CA TYR A 357 3.28 -14.60 17.80
C TYR A 357 2.42 -13.85 18.83
N GLY A 358 1.84 -12.71 18.42
CA GLY A 358 1.03 -11.86 19.29
C GLY A 358 1.80 -10.70 19.95
N HIS A 359 3.13 -10.67 19.82
CA HIS A 359 3.98 -9.59 20.35
C HIS A 359 4.45 -8.64 19.25
N HIS A 360 4.85 -7.43 19.63
CA HIS A 360 5.32 -6.39 18.71
C HIS A 360 6.80 -6.56 18.39
N ASP A 361 7.16 -6.63 17.09
CA ASP A 361 8.57 -6.66 16.66
C ASP A 361 9.35 -5.45 17.20
N HIS A 362 8.78 -4.24 17.03
CA HIS A 362 9.25 -3.00 17.65
C HIS A 362 8.23 -2.48 18.63
N LEU A 363 8.57 -2.50 19.92
CA LEU A 363 7.73 -1.93 20.96
C LEU A 363 7.75 -0.39 20.88
N LEU A 364 6.57 0.22 20.90
CA LEU A 364 6.36 1.68 20.85
C LEU A 364 7.03 2.38 19.65
N SER A 365 7.17 1.70 18.51
CA SER A 365 7.90 2.27 17.37
C SER A 365 9.30 2.80 17.75
N ASP A 366 9.97 2.14 18.70
CA ASP A 366 11.26 2.56 19.23
C ASP A 366 11.27 3.96 19.92
N MET A 367 10.12 4.48 20.33
CA MET A 367 10.00 5.74 21.06
C MET A 367 10.23 5.58 22.57
N GLY A 368 10.60 6.68 23.23
CA GLY A 368 10.75 6.75 24.68
C GLY A 368 9.44 6.94 25.45
N THR A 369 8.30 6.58 24.85
CA THR A 369 7.00 6.66 25.50
C THR A 369 6.89 5.62 26.62
N TRP A 370 6.14 5.94 27.66
CA TRP A 370 5.86 5.05 28.79
C TRP A 370 4.33 4.93 28.91
N HIS A 371 3.80 3.75 29.28
CA HIS A 371 2.36 3.47 29.51
C HIS A 371 1.47 3.20 28.28
N VAL A 372 2.05 2.80 27.14
CA VAL A 372 1.27 2.48 25.92
C VAL A 372 1.44 1.01 25.49
N ASP A 373 2.05 0.18 26.35
CA ASP A 373 2.41 -1.21 26.01
C ASP A 373 1.32 -2.22 26.37
N ILE A 374 1.29 -3.29 25.56
CA ILE A 374 0.48 -4.47 25.79
C ILE A 374 1.24 -5.42 26.73
N GLY A 375 0.76 -5.55 27.98
CA GLY A 375 1.19 -6.62 28.88
C GLY A 375 2.58 -6.45 29.50
N GLY A 376 3.37 -7.53 29.50
CA GLY A 376 4.67 -7.62 30.20
C GLY A 376 5.90 -7.34 29.33
N ASP A 377 5.68 -7.01 28.05
CA ASP A 377 6.72 -6.68 27.07
C ASP A 377 7.49 -5.43 27.48
N VAL A 378 8.77 -5.36 27.13
CA VAL A 378 9.62 -4.22 27.48
C VAL A 378 10.70 -4.00 26.44
N ARG A 379 11.11 -2.75 26.25
CA ARG A 379 12.27 -2.39 25.43
C ARG A 379 13.39 -1.84 26.31
N LEU A 380 14.58 -2.41 26.19
CA LEU A 380 15.80 -1.97 26.87
C LEU A 380 16.85 -1.57 25.82
N GLY A 381 16.90 -0.27 25.54
CA GLY A 381 17.71 0.30 24.46
C GLY A 381 17.27 -0.23 23.10
N HIS A 382 18.10 -1.00 22.38
CA HIS A 382 17.71 -1.62 21.11
C HIS A 382 16.86 -2.87 21.21
N VAL A 383 16.81 -3.49 22.39
CA VAL A 383 16.27 -4.85 22.50
C VAL A 383 14.84 -4.79 22.97
N THR A 384 13.90 -5.18 22.11
CA THR A 384 12.52 -5.47 22.49
C THR A 384 12.42 -6.89 23.00
N TYR A 385 11.82 -7.05 24.17
CA TYR A 385 11.57 -8.34 24.81
C TYR A 385 10.09 -8.62 24.89
N ALA A 386 9.72 -9.84 24.50
CA ALA A 386 8.39 -10.40 24.70
C ALA A 386 8.32 -11.16 26.03
N TYR A 387 7.26 -10.94 26.79
CA TYR A 387 6.96 -11.76 27.96
C TYR A 387 6.36 -13.11 27.55
N ILE A 388 6.87 -14.19 28.14
CA ILE A 388 6.29 -15.54 28.05
C ILE A 388 6.04 -16.10 29.45
N ASP A 389 5.07 -17.00 29.59
CA ASP A 389 4.71 -17.66 30.84
C ASP A 389 5.60 -18.86 31.20
N GLY A 390 6.48 -19.26 30.29
CA GLY A 390 7.58 -20.20 30.52
C GLY A 390 7.62 -21.35 29.53
#